data_AF-A0AAV5D4F9-F1
#
_entry.id   AF-A0AAV5D4F9-F1
#
_cell.length_a   1.000
_cell.length_b   1.000
_cell.length_c   1.000
_cell.angle_alpha   90.00
_cell.angle_beta   90.00
_cell.angle_gamma   90.00
#
_symmetry.space_group_name_H-M   'P 1'
#
loop_
_entity.id
_entity.type
_entity.pdbx_description
1 polymer ?
#
loop_
_entity_poly.entity_id
_entity_poly.type
_entity_poly.pdbx_seq_one_letter_code
_entity_poly.pdbx_strand_id
1 'polypeptide(L)'
;MADRLARRQLLHPDSCPLYDQEEESIQHLLTTCVLAREFWYRIFSILGLQDRVPTAAELSFADWWRKAIKKLHKEQKKGLNSVIILGALILWKHRNGCFFYGAQPEMVVLMVLSLESIVS
;
A
#
# COMPACT_ATOMS: atom_id res chain seq x y z
N MET A 1 -6.85 5.55 -21.55
CA MET A 1 -8.06 4.87 -21.02
C MET A 1 -8.41 5.45 -19.65
N ALA A 2 -8.77 6.75 -19.61
CA ALA A 2 -9.30 7.44 -18.43
C ALA A 2 -10.81 7.72 -18.57
N ASP A 3 -11.43 7.24 -19.65
CA ASP A 3 -12.71 7.73 -20.18
C ASP A 3 -13.97 7.05 -19.60
N ARG A 4 -13.82 6.16 -18.60
CA ARG A 4 -14.96 5.49 -17.94
C ARG A 4 -15.24 5.97 -16.52
N LEU A 5 -14.42 6.89 -15.98
CA LEU A 5 -14.58 7.42 -14.63
C LEU A 5 -15.57 8.61 -14.55
N ALA A 6 -15.81 9.33 -15.65
CA ALA A 6 -16.62 10.55 -15.63
C ALA A 6 -18.15 10.34 -15.60
N ARG A 7 -18.65 9.10 -15.72
CA ARG A 7 -20.10 8.82 -15.87
C ARG A 7 -20.84 8.37 -14.62
N ARG A 8 -20.15 8.21 -13.50
CA ARG A 8 -20.81 7.98 -12.22
C ARG A 8 -20.32 9.08 -11.31
N GLN A 9 -21.23 9.92 -10.81
CA GLN A 9 -20.99 10.82 -9.67
C GLN A 9 -20.65 9.99 -8.42
N LEU A 10 -19.59 9.20 -8.48
CA LEU A 10 -18.97 8.62 -7.32
C LEU A 10 -18.13 9.75 -6.78
N LEU A 11 -18.79 10.56 -5.94
CA LEU A 11 -18.11 11.36 -4.94
C LEU A 11 -16.98 10.48 -4.40
N HIS A 12 -15.74 10.85 -4.72
CA HIS A 12 -14.62 10.34 -3.96
C HIS A 12 -14.99 10.59 -2.50
N PRO A 13 -15.02 9.56 -1.64
CA PRO A 13 -15.24 9.81 -0.23
C PRO A 13 -14.19 10.84 0.20
N ASP A 14 -14.62 11.94 0.82
CA ASP A 14 -13.71 12.97 1.33
C ASP A 14 -12.79 12.42 2.44
N SER A 15 -13.03 11.19 2.90
CA SER A 15 -12.31 10.50 3.96
C SER A 15 -11.91 9.07 3.58
N CYS A 16 -10.71 8.66 3.97
CA CYS A 16 -10.17 7.33 3.68
C CYS A 16 -10.97 6.19 4.35
N PRO A 17 -11.45 5.19 3.59
CA PRO A 17 -12.22 4.06 4.14
C PRO A 17 -11.37 3.06 4.94
N LEU A 18 -10.05 3.24 4.98
CA LEU A 18 -9.07 2.34 5.61
C LEU A 18 -8.60 2.81 6.99
N TYR A 19 -9.50 3.42 7.77
CA TYR A 19 -9.30 3.94 9.13
C TYR A 19 -8.66 5.32 9.29
N ASP A 20 -8.68 6.18 8.27
CA ASP A 20 -8.22 7.57 8.41
C ASP A 20 -9.26 8.55 7.88
N GLN A 21 -9.53 9.64 8.59
CA GLN A 21 -10.51 10.64 8.15
C GLN A 21 -9.90 11.68 7.19
N GLU A 22 -8.63 11.52 6.84
CA GLU A 22 -7.94 12.39 5.88
C GLU A 22 -8.42 12.20 4.44
N GLU A 23 -8.20 13.26 3.64
CA GLU A 23 -8.51 13.30 2.21
C GLU A 23 -7.82 12.16 1.49
N GLU A 24 -8.61 11.36 0.78
CA GLU A 24 -8.10 10.20 0.07
C GLU A 24 -7.28 10.63 -1.15
N SER A 25 -5.97 10.41 -1.08
CA SER A 25 -5.07 10.47 -2.24
C SER A 25 -4.38 9.13 -2.47
N ILE A 26 -3.92 8.88 -3.71
CA ILE A 26 -3.08 7.70 -4.00
C ILE A 26 -1.84 7.69 -3.10
N GLN A 27 -1.30 8.86 -2.80
CA GLN A 27 -0.18 9.01 -1.89
C GLN A 27 -0.53 8.53 -0.48
N HIS A 28 -1.63 9.03 0.06
CA HIS A 28 -2.12 8.65 1.38
C HIS A 28 -2.36 7.14 1.46
N LEU A 29 -3.13 6.61 0.52
CA LEU A 29 -3.50 5.20 0.46
C LEU A 29 -2.29 4.25 0.40
N LEU A 30 -1.22 4.64 -0.28
CA LEU A 30 -0.06 3.78 -0.49
C LEU A 30 1.04 3.97 0.54
N THR A 31 1.05 5.07 1.30
CA THR A 31 2.17 5.35 2.21
C THR A 31 1.77 5.86 3.60
N THR A 32 0.96 6.92 3.70
CA THR A 32 0.78 7.61 4.99
C THR A 32 -0.40 7.08 5.80
N CYS A 33 -1.40 6.49 5.15
CA CYS A 33 -2.53 5.81 5.78
C CYS A 33 -2.05 4.84 6.86
N VAL A 34 -2.73 4.83 8.01
CA VAL A 34 -2.38 3.95 9.15
C VAL A 34 -2.30 2.49 8.72
N LEU A 35 -3.30 2.00 7.98
CA LEU A 35 -3.31 0.63 7.47
C LEU A 35 -2.16 0.36 6.50
N ALA A 36 -1.83 1.32 5.62
CA ALA A 36 -0.71 1.17 4.70
C ALA A 36 0.63 1.09 5.44
N ARG A 37 0.85 1.95 6.43
CA ARG A 37 2.07 1.92 7.26
C ARG A 37 2.23 0.61 8.01
N GLU A 38 1.15 0.09 8.59
CA GLU A 38 1.20 -1.20 9.29
C GLU A 38 1.43 -2.36 8.32
N PHE A 39 0.77 -2.36 7.16
CA PHE A 39 0.99 -3.34 6.10
C PHE A 39 2.46 -3.38 5.66
N TRP A 40 3.05 -2.21 5.38
CA TRP A 40 4.46 -2.13 5.02
C TRP A 40 5.37 -2.53 6.18
N TYR A 41 5.08 -2.10 7.42
CA TYR A 41 5.87 -2.52 8.57
C TYR A 41 5.97 -4.04 8.71
N ARG A 42 4.86 -4.76 8.53
CA ARG A 42 4.84 -6.23 8.58
C ARG A 42 5.67 -6.84 7.47
N ILE A 43 5.44 -6.44 6.21
CA ILE A 43 6.20 -6.94 5.06
C ILE A 43 7.71 -6.70 5.22
N PHE A 44 8.09 -5.47 5.54
CA PHE A 44 9.49 -5.08 5.67
C PHE A 44 10.15 -5.70 6.92
N SER A 45 9.39 -6.02 7.97
CA SER A 45 9.92 -6.76 9.12
C SER A 45 10.36 -8.18 8.77
N ILE A 46 9.57 -8.90 7.97
CA ILE A 46 9.91 -10.24 7.49
C ILE A 46 11.20 -10.21 6.66
N LEU A 47 11.37 -9.16 5.86
CA LEU A 47 12.54 -8.99 5.01
C LEU A 47 13.77 -8.42 5.76
N GLY A 48 13.65 -8.05 7.03
CA GLY A 48 14.71 -7.39 7.81
C GLY A 48 15.04 -5.97 7.32
N LEU A 49 14.05 -5.27 6.75
CA LEU A 49 14.18 -3.97 6.07
C LEU A 49 13.32 -2.88 6.72
N GLN A 50 13.13 -2.94 8.04
CA GLN A 50 12.25 -2.02 8.78
C GLN A 50 12.64 -0.54 8.63
N ASP A 51 13.90 -0.26 8.33
CA ASP A 51 14.45 1.07 8.07
C ASP A 51 13.87 1.74 6.80
N ARG A 52 13.11 0.98 5.98
CA ARG A 52 12.56 1.43 4.70
C ARG A 52 11.04 1.56 4.70
N VAL A 53 10.39 1.35 5.83
CA VAL A 53 8.93 1.52 5.97
C VAL A 53 8.56 3.00 5.71
N PRO A 54 7.48 3.30 4.96
CA PRO A 54 7.07 4.67 4.74
C PRO A 54 6.59 5.29 6.06
N THR A 55 6.95 6.55 6.26
CA THR A 55 6.54 7.32 7.43
C THR A 55 5.30 8.14 7.14
N ALA A 56 4.64 8.66 8.18
CA ALA A 56 3.51 9.59 8.02
C ALA A 56 3.90 10.91 7.32
N ALA A 57 5.20 11.23 7.28
CA ALA A 57 5.73 12.43 6.65
C ALA A 57 6.11 12.23 5.16
N GLU A 58 5.83 11.06 4.56
CA GLU A 58 6.11 10.86 3.14
C GLU A 58 5.20 11.72 2.27
N LEU A 59 5.81 12.52 1.41
CA LEU A 59 5.11 13.42 0.49
C LEU A 59 4.77 12.76 -0.85
N SER A 60 5.49 11.68 -1.20
CA SER A 60 5.33 10.98 -2.48
C SER A 60 5.77 9.52 -2.40
N PHE A 61 4.93 8.64 -2.94
CA PHE A 61 5.14 7.19 -3.00
C PHE A 61 6.31 6.89 -3.91
N ALA A 62 6.46 7.65 -5.00
CA ALA A 62 7.60 7.54 -5.89
C ALA A 62 8.91 7.92 -5.19
N ASP A 63 8.90 8.95 -4.34
CA ASP A 63 10.10 9.37 -3.61
C ASP A 63 10.45 8.39 -2.50
N TRP A 64 9.45 7.94 -1.73
CA TRP A 64 9.64 6.86 -0.78
C TRP A 64 10.19 5.60 -1.45
N TRP A 65 9.61 5.16 -2.56
CA TRP A 65 10.08 3.99 -3.30
C TRP A 65 11.55 4.17 -3.72
N ARG A 66 11.91 5.30 -4.33
CA ARG A 66 13.31 5.61 -4.70
C ARG A 66 14.26 5.53 -3.51
N LYS A 67 13.85 6.02 -2.32
CA LYS A 67 14.64 5.91 -1.07
C LYS A 67 14.75 4.46 -0.61
N ALA A 68 13.66 3.71 -0.62
CA ALA A 68 13.60 2.32 -0.16
C ALA A 68 14.52 1.39 -0.95
N ILE A 69 14.66 1.62 -2.26
CA ILE A 69 15.56 0.80 -3.10
C ILE A 69 16.99 1.35 -3.19
N LYS A 70 17.27 2.49 -2.54
CA LYS A 70 18.59 3.10 -2.55
C LYS A 70 19.59 2.19 -1.84
N LYS A 71 20.83 2.17 -2.32
CA LYS A 71 21.94 1.36 -1.76
C LYS A 71 21.74 -0.17 -1.79
N LEU A 72 20.69 -0.68 -2.43
CA LEU A 72 20.52 -2.11 -2.67
C LEU A 72 21.31 -2.60 -3.90
N HIS A 73 21.77 -3.85 -3.84
CA HIS A 73 22.33 -4.55 -5.01
C HIS A 73 21.24 -4.86 -6.04
N LYS A 74 21.63 -5.14 -7.29
CA LYS A 74 20.71 -5.28 -8.43
C LYS A 74 19.60 -6.31 -8.20
N GLU A 75 19.94 -7.48 -7.67
CA GLU A 75 18.96 -8.56 -7.40
C GLU A 75 18.01 -8.18 -6.26
N GLN A 76 18.53 -7.60 -5.18
CA GLN A 76 17.70 -7.11 -4.06
C GLN A 76 16.75 -6.00 -4.49
N LYS A 77 17.19 -5.10 -5.37
CA LYS A 77 16.32 -4.07 -5.97
C LYS A 77 15.18 -4.70 -6.76
N LYS A 78 15.47 -5.74 -7.55
CA LYS A 78 14.45 -6.42 -8.35
C LYS A 78 13.40 -7.07 -7.44
N GLY A 79 13.83 -7.81 -6.42
CA GLY A 79 12.93 -8.42 -5.44
C GLY A 79 12.09 -7.37 -4.70
N LEU A 80 12.72 -6.31 -4.19
CA LEU A 80 12.01 -5.26 -3.47
C LEU A 80 11.05 -4.46 -4.37
N ASN A 81 11.40 -4.22 -5.63
CA ASN A 81 10.48 -3.61 -6.60
C ASN A 81 9.23 -4.47 -6.80
N SER A 82 9.38 -5.78 -6.93
CA SER A 82 8.24 -6.70 -7.03
C SER A 82 7.36 -6.65 -5.79
N VAL A 83 7.96 -6.65 -4.59
CA VAL A 83 7.23 -6.52 -3.33
C VAL A 83 6.47 -5.19 -3.25
N ILE A 84 7.10 -4.07 -3.61
CA ILE A 84 6.45 -2.75 -3.60
C ILE A 84 5.29 -2.68 -4.60
N ILE A 85 5.45 -3.24 -5.80
CA ILE A 85 4.38 -3.29 -6.81
C ILE A 85 3.21 -4.14 -6.31
N LEU A 86 3.49 -5.33 -5.80
CA LEU A 86 2.46 -6.24 -5.30
C LEU A 86 1.75 -5.65 -4.08
N GLY A 87 2.49 -5.04 -3.16
CA GLY A 87 1.93 -4.40 -1.97
C GLY A 87 1.01 -3.23 -2.33
N ALA A 88 1.42 -2.38 -3.28
CA ALA A 88 0.56 -1.30 -3.78
C ALA A 88 -0.71 -1.83 -4.45
N LEU A 89 -0.61 -2.93 -5.22
CA LEU A 89 -1.77 -3.60 -5.82
C LEU A 89 -2.72 -4.19 -4.77
N ILE A 90 -2.19 -4.77 -3.69
CA ILE A 90 -2.99 -5.31 -2.58
C ILE A 90 -3.72 -4.19 -1.86
N LEU A 91 -3.03 -3.11 -1.49
CA LEU A 91 -3.64 -1.94 -0.84
C LEU A 91 -4.74 -1.33 -1.73
N TRP A 92 -4.48 -1.18 -3.02
CA TRP A 92 -5.46 -0.67 -3.98
C TRP A 92 -6.69 -1.58 -4.11
N LYS A 93 -6.50 -2.89 -4.22
CA LYS A 93 -7.60 -3.87 -4.27
C LYS A 93 -8.39 -3.90 -2.98
N HIS A 94 -7.72 -3.81 -1.83
CA HIS A 94 -8.36 -3.77 -0.53
C HIS A 94 -9.26 -2.54 -0.38
N ARG A 95 -8.74 -1.34 -0.70
CA ARG A 95 -9.53 -0.10 -0.75
C ARG A 95 -10.78 -0.24 -1.63
N ASN A 96 -10.62 -0.78 -2.83
CA ASN A 96 -11.76 -1.00 -3.72
C ASN A 96 -12.75 -2.00 -3.11
N GLY A 97 -12.27 -3.07 -2.49
CA GLY A 97 -13.11 -4.04 -1.78
C GLY A 97 -13.92 -3.40 -0.65
N CYS A 98 -13.29 -2.57 0.19
CA CYS A 98 -13.98 -1.82 1.24
C CYS A 98 -15.03 -0.86 0.67
N PHE A 99 -14.69 -0.12 -0.38
CA PHE A 99 -15.60 0.81 -1.04
C PHE A 99 -16.81 0.11 -1.68
N PHE A 100 -16.61 -1.03 -2.34
CA PHE A 100 -17.67 -1.73 -3.09
C PHE A 100 -18.50 -2.71 -2.26
N TYR A 101 -17.92 -3.33 -1.23
CA TYR A 101 -18.54 -4.46 -0.52
C TYR A 101 -18.68 -4.24 1.00
N GLY A 102 -18.23 -3.09 1.53
CA GLY A 102 -18.23 -2.84 2.98
C GLY A 102 -17.36 -3.85 3.75
N ALA A 103 -16.41 -4.49 3.07
CA ALA A 103 -15.55 -5.51 3.65
C ALA A 103 -14.74 -4.92 4.81
N GLN A 104 -14.76 -5.58 5.97
CA GLN A 104 -13.97 -5.13 7.11
C GLN A 104 -12.46 -5.32 6.85
N PRO A 105 -11.60 -4.46 7.43
CA PRO A 105 -10.17 -4.40 7.12
C PRO A 105 -9.31 -5.61 7.54
N GLU A 106 -9.89 -6.65 8.14
CA GLU A 106 -9.18 -7.84 8.63
C GLU A 106 -8.45 -8.63 7.53
N MET A 107 -8.86 -8.50 6.26
CA MET A 107 -8.28 -9.28 5.15
C MET A 107 -6.83 -8.93 4.80
N VAL A 108 -6.32 -7.75 5.17
CA VAL A 108 -4.93 -7.36 4.87
C VAL A 108 -3.95 -8.21 5.68
N VAL A 109 -4.29 -8.53 6.92
CA VAL A 109 -3.48 -9.39 7.80
C VAL A 109 -3.41 -10.82 7.24
N LEU A 110 -4.54 -11.36 6.77
CA LEU A 110 -4.59 -12.70 6.18
C LEU A 110 -3.82 -12.81 4.85
N MET A 111 -3.81 -11.74 4.02
CA MET A 111 -2.98 -11.70 2.82
C MET A 111 -1.49 -11.62 3.11
N VAL A 112 -1.07 -10.89 4.16
CA VAL A 112 0.34 -10.85 4.59
C VAL A 112 0.81 -12.24 5.06
N LEU A 113 -0.01 -12.94 5.85
CA LEU A 113 0.28 -14.32 6.26
C LEU A 113 0.36 -15.29 5.06
N SER A 114 -0.46 -15.06 4.03
CA SER A 114 -0.40 -15.87 2.80
C SER A 114 0.84 -15.61 1.96
N LEU A 115 1.41 -14.40 2.01
CA LEU A 115 2.68 -14.07 1.37
C LEU A 115 3.88 -14.66 2.12
N GLU A 116 3.84 -14.75 3.46
CA GLU A 116 4.88 -15.45 4.23
C GLU A 116 5.01 -16.92 3.83
N SER A 117 3.89 -17.61 3.63
CA SER A 117 3.87 -19.01 3.15
C SER A 117 4.42 -19.20 1.73
N ILE A 118 4.56 -18.12 0.93
CA ILE A 118 5.12 -18.16 -0.43
C ILE A 118 6.63 -17.85 -0.43
N VAL A 119 7.12 -17.16 0.61
CA VAL A 119 8.51 -16.71 0.73
C VAL A 119 9.35 -17.64 1.63
N SER A 120 8.70 -18.53 2.40
CA SER A 120 9.34 -19.61 3.16
C SER A 120 9.49 -20.90 2.36
#